data_AF-A0A499VPP7-F1
#
_entry.id   AF-A0A499VPP7-F1
#
_cell.length_a   1.000
_cell.length_b   1.000
_cell.length_c   1.000
_cell.angle_alpha   90.00
_cell.angle_beta   90.00
_cell.angle_gamma   90.00
#
_symmetry.space_group_name_H-M   'P 1'
#
loop_
_entity.id
_entity.type
_entity.pdbx_description
1 polymer ?
#
loop_
_entity_poly.entity_id
_entity_poly.type
_entity_poly.pdbx_seq_one_letter_code
_entity_poly.pdbx_strand_id
1 'polypeptide(L)'
;MNMRNQWPVLSVATGLAAGLLTGCGSDTGDSGGTGSEVVMGMSDDVLATDPASGYDPGSWLLFNNVFQSLLSFPKGGTEPEPEAARECKFTDTETKVYSCTLRDGLKFSNGDALTSKDVKFSFDRMLKINDASGPAIMFPMLDRVETPDAKTVTFRLKTPTPPSPAR
;
A
#
# COMPACT_ATOMS: atom_id res chain seq x y z
N MET A 1 -56.45 32.74 -33.75
CA MET A 1 -56.59 31.27 -33.81
C MET A 1 -55.43 30.69 -33.01
N ASN A 2 -55.72 30.20 -31.80
CA ASN A 2 -54.72 29.66 -30.86
C ASN A 2 -54.36 28.22 -31.26
N MET A 3 -53.07 27.94 -31.44
CA MET A 3 -52.54 26.57 -31.40
C MET A 3 -51.26 26.53 -30.58
N ARG A 4 -51.31 25.69 -29.55
CA ARG A 4 -50.27 25.41 -28.57
C ARG A 4 -49.30 24.40 -29.20
N ASN A 5 -48.01 24.73 -29.31
CA ASN A 5 -46.94 23.77 -29.60
C ASN A 5 -46.04 23.64 -28.37
N GLN A 6 -46.38 22.70 -27.50
CA GLN A 6 -45.57 22.26 -26.37
C GLN A 6 -44.93 20.90 -26.72
N TRP A 7 -43.80 20.92 -27.42
CA TRP A 7 -42.77 19.86 -27.47
C TRP A 7 -41.75 20.27 -28.53
N PRO A 8 -40.49 20.57 -28.15
CA PRO A 8 -39.53 19.49 -27.88
C PRO A 8 -38.44 19.92 -26.86
N VAL A 9 -38.79 20.17 -25.60
CA VAL A 9 -37.76 20.49 -24.57
C VAL A 9 -37.28 19.22 -23.85
N LEU A 10 -37.94 18.08 -24.07
CA LEU A 10 -37.71 16.85 -23.29
C LEU A 10 -36.58 15.95 -23.80
N SER A 11 -35.94 16.27 -24.93
CA SER A 11 -34.93 15.39 -25.53
C SER A 11 -33.48 15.76 -25.20
N VAL A 12 -33.23 16.96 -24.66
CA VAL A 12 -31.86 17.44 -24.37
C VAL A 12 -31.40 17.06 -22.96
N ALA A 13 -32.32 16.87 -22.01
CA ALA A 13 -31.98 16.56 -20.61
C ALA A 13 -31.45 15.13 -20.41
N THR A 14 -31.80 14.17 -21.27
CA THR A 14 -31.42 12.76 -21.10
C THR A 14 -30.00 12.44 -21.55
N GLY A 15 -29.40 13.26 -22.42
CA GLY A 15 -28.03 13.06 -22.89
C GLY A 15 -26.96 13.47 -21.87
N LEU A 16 -27.20 14.53 -21.09
CA LEU A 16 -26.27 15.03 -20.08
C LEU A 16 -26.21 14.15 -18.82
N ALA A 17 -27.27 13.40 -18.50
CA ALA A 17 -27.29 12.50 -17.35
C ALA A 17 -26.45 11.23 -17.58
N ALA A 18 -26.32 10.76 -18.83
CA ALA A 18 -25.54 9.56 -19.15
C ALA A 18 -24.02 9.79 -19.05
N GLY A 19 -23.54 11.02 -19.22
CA GLY A 19 -22.12 11.37 -19.10
C GLY A 19 -21.60 11.49 -17.67
N LEU A 20 -22.49 11.59 -16.68
CA LEU A 20 -22.12 11.73 -15.26
C LEU A 20 -21.89 10.38 -14.55
N LEU A 21 -22.23 9.27 -15.19
CA LEU A 21 -22.14 7.92 -14.62
C LEU A 21 -20.97 7.09 -15.18
N THR A 22 -20.28 7.58 -16.22
CA THR A 22 -19.13 6.89 -16.85
C THR A 22 -17.84 6.93 -16.02
N GLY A 23 -17.83 7.63 -14.87
CA GLY A 23 -16.67 7.65 -13.96
C GLY A 23 -16.56 6.45 -13.00
N CYS A 24 -17.55 5.56 -12.98
CA CYS A 24 -17.58 4.37 -12.10
C CYS A 24 -17.36 3.06 -12.87
N GLY A 25 -16.73 3.13 -14.04
CA GLY A 25 -16.25 1.96 -14.77
C GLY A 25 -14.82 1.65 -14.37
N SER A 26 -14.57 0.44 -13.86
CA SER A 26 -13.23 -0.13 -13.74
C SER A 26 -12.69 -0.42 -15.14
N ASP A 27 -12.26 0.63 -15.85
CA ASP A 27 -11.54 0.50 -17.10
C ASP A 27 -10.15 -0.06 -16.82
N THR A 28 -9.86 -1.17 -17.49
CA THR A 28 -8.51 -1.72 -17.60
C THR A 28 -7.72 -0.76 -18.47
N GLY A 29 -7.02 0.17 -17.83
CA GLY A 29 -6.29 1.24 -18.50
C GLY A 29 -5.27 0.71 -19.52
N ASP A 30 -5.32 1.29 -20.72
CA ASP A 30 -4.33 1.17 -21.78
C ASP A 30 -2.92 1.54 -21.27
N SER A 31 -1.89 0.88 -21.82
CA SER A 31 -0.50 1.05 -21.38
C SER A 31 -0.05 2.51 -21.53
N GLY A 32 0.17 3.18 -20.39
CA GLY A 32 0.59 4.58 -20.34
C GLY A 32 1.86 4.85 -21.15
N GLY A 33 1.78 5.86 -22.04
CA GLY A 33 2.90 6.32 -22.84
C GLY A 33 4.07 6.85 -21.99
N THR A 34 5.28 6.75 -22.53
CA THR A 34 6.53 7.10 -21.85
C THR A 34 6.61 8.60 -21.51
N GLY A 35 6.69 8.92 -20.21
CA GLY A 35 7.52 10.02 -19.71
C GLY A 35 6.94 11.43 -19.64
N SER A 36 5.67 11.60 -19.27
CA SER A 36 5.15 12.92 -18.88
C SER A 36 5.21 13.11 -17.36
N GLU A 37 5.60 14.31 -16.91
CA GLU A 37 5.49 14.72 -15.50
C GLU A 37 4.02 14.64 -15.06
N VAL A 38 3.78 14.00 -13.92
CA VAL A 38 2.45 13.90 -13.30
C VAL A 38 2.42 14.80 -12.08
N VAL A 39 1.63 15.87 -12.15
CA VAL A 39 1.38 16.74 -11.00
C VAL A 39 0.19 16.19 -10.22
N MET A 40 0.44 15.70 -9.01
CA MET A 40 -0.60 15.22 -8.10
C MET A 40 -1.01 16.34 -7.14
N GLY A 41 -2.25 16.80 -7.25
CA GLY A 41 -2.84 17.72 -6.27
C GLY A 41 -3.32 16.98 -5.03
N MET A 42 -2.97 17.49 -3.85
CA MET A 42 -3.30 16.87 -2.55
C MET A 42 -3.95 17.92 -1.66
N SER A 43 -4.92 17.52 -0.84
CA SER A 43 -5.49 18.37 0.22
C SER A 43 -4.66 18.33 1.50
N ASP A 44 -3.88 17.27 1.69
CA ASP A 44 -3.07 17.01 2.88
C ASP A 44 -1.61 17.39 2.63
N ASP A 45 -0.95 17.92 3.66
CA ASP A 45 0.48 18.20 3.64
C ASP A 45 1.30 16.93 3.90
N VAL A 46 2.51 16.87 3.35
CA VAL A 46 3.49 15.83 3.68
C VAL A 46 4.15 16.18 5.01
N LEU A 47 3.85 15.42 6.07
CA LEU A 47 4.37 15.68 7.40
C LEU A 47 5.71 14.99 7.68
N ALA A 48 6.01 13.88 6.98
CA ALA A 48 7.22 13.12 7.15
C ALA A 48 7.75 12.56 5.81
N THR A 49 9.06 12.62 5.64
CA THR A 49 9.77 12.00 4.50
C THR A 49 10.43 10.67 4.89
N ASP A 50 10.44 10.36 6.18
CA ASP A 50 10.94 9.10 6.73
C ASP A 50 9.76 8.20 7.13
N PRO A 51 9.66 6.97 6.58
CA PRO A 51 8.55 6.05 6.90
C PRO A 51 8.55 5.60 8.37
N ALA A 52 9.65 5.78 9.12
CA ALA A 52 9.67 5.48 10.55
C ALA A 52 8.95 6.51 11.43
N SER A 53 8.67 7.72 10.90
CA SER A 53 8.08 8.83 11.66
C SER A 53 6.81 9.41 11.03
N GLY A 54 6.23 8.75 10.02
CA GLY A 54 5.03 9.21 9.32
C GLY A 54 3.99 8.11 9.13
N TYR A 55 2.73 8.44 9.37
CA TYR A 55 1.59 7.57 9.12
C TYR A 55 0.35 8.34 8.59
N ASP A 56 0.50 9.62 8.26
CA ASP A 56 -0.55 10.46 7.69
C ASP A 56 -0.75 10.19 6.18
N PRO A 57 -1.92 10.54 5.60
CA PRO A 57 -2.21 10.29 4.19
C PRO A 57 -1.25 10.97 3.20
N GLY A 58 -0.79 12.19 3.52
CA GLY A 58 0.11 12.95 2.64
C GLY A 58 1.47 12.28 2.52
N SER A 59 2.06 11.90 3.64
CA SER A 59 3.32 11.15 3.68
C SER A 59 3.19 9.76 3.04
N TRP A 60 2.05 9.08 3.20
CA TRP A 60 1.79 7.79 2.56
C TRP A 60 1.85 7.84 1.03
N LEU A 61 1.40 8.94 0.42
CA LEU A 61 1.51 9.10 -1.03
C LEU A 61 2.98 9.18 -1.47
N LEU A 62 3.82 9.90 -0.74
CA LEU A 62 5.27 9.89 -0.98
C LEU A 62 5.84 8.47 -0.80
N PHE A 63 5.47 7.79 0.29
CA PHE A 63 6.03 6.49 0.62
C PHE A 63 5.72 5.41 -0.41
N ASN A 64 4.48 5.36 -0.90
CA ASN A 64 4.07 4.40 -1.93
C ASN A 64 4.78 4.59 -3.28
N ASN A 65 5.39 5.77 -3.53
CA ASN A 65 6.13 6.05 -4.76
C ASN A 65 7.65 5.90 -4.60
N VAL A 66 8.17 5.99 -3.37
CA VAL A 66 9.62 6.03 -3.10
C VAL A 66 10.13 4.75 -2.44
N PHE A 67 9.32 4.12 -1.59
CA PHE A 67 9.71 2.95 -0.81
C PHE A 67 8.91 1.72 -1.23
N GLN A 68 9.58 0.57 -1.19
CA GLN A 68 8.96 -0.73 -1.45
C GLN A 68 8.65 -1.42 -0.12
N SER A 69 7.45 -2.00 -0.01
CA SER A 69 7.01 -2.73 1.18
C SER A 69 7.18 -4.25 1.00
N LEU A 70 7.10 -5.03 2.08
CA LEU A 70 7.08 -6.50 1.97
C LEU A 70 5.81 -6.99 1.29
N LEU A 71 4.67 -6.40 1.67
CA LEU A 71 3.33 -6.71 1.20
C LEU A 71 2.62 -5.38 0.90
N SER A 72 1.96 -5.31 -0.25
CA SER A 72 1.21 -4.14 -0.71
C SER A 72 -0.26 -4.44 -0.85
N PHE A 73 -1.14 -3.46 -0.66
CA PHE A 73 -2.56 -3.61 -1.00
C PHE A 73 -2.78 -3.32 -2.50
N PRO A 74 -3.42 -4.22 -3.26
CA PRO A 74 -3.74 -3.97 -4.66
C PRO A 74 -4.79 -2.86 -4.79
N LYS A 75 -4.84 -2.20 -5.95
CA LYS A 75 -5.79 -1.11 -6.21
C LYS A 75 -7.22 -1.58 -5.98
N GLY A 76 -7.93 -0.93 -5.04
CA GLY A 76 -9.31 -1.26 -4.70
C GLY A 76 -9.50 -2.56 -3.91
N GLY A 77 -8.41 -3.24 -3.52
CA GLY A 77 -8.45 -4.43 -2.68
C GLY A 77 -8.13 -4.11 -1.22
N THR A 78 -8.57 -5.01 -0.34
CA THR A 78 -8.34 -4.92 1.11
C THR A 78 -7.43 -6.03 1.63
N GLU A 79 -6.98 -6.94 0.76
CA GLU A 79 -6.11 -8.04 1.13
C GLU A 79 -4.66 -7.72 0.73
N PRO A 80 -3.66 -7.88 1.62
CA PRO A 80 -2.27 -7.67 1.26
C PRO A 80 -1.77 -8.72 0.25
N GLU A 81 -1.05 -8.28 -0.77
CA GLU A 81 -0.39 -9.13 -1.76
C GLU A 81 1.15 -9.02 -1.68
N PRO A 82 1.90 -10.07 -2.10
CA PRO A 82 3.37 -10.04 -2.05
C PRO A 82 4.02 -9.02 -2.98
N GLU A 83 4.78 -8.08 -2.41
CA GLU A 83 5.56 -7.06 -3.15
C GLU A 83 7.07 -7.38 -3.12
N ALA A 84 7.85 -6.86 -2.17
CA ALA A 84 9.27 -7.24 -2.01
C ALA A 84 9.42 -8.70 -1.58
N ALA A 85 8.44 -9.22 -0.83
CA ALA A 85 8.36 -10.62 -0.50
C ALA A 85 7.84 -11.41 -1.71
N ARG A 86 8.37 -12.61 -1.90
CA ARG A 86 7.81 -13.66 -2.76
C ARG A 86 6.63 -14.35 -2.08
N GLU A 87 6.79 -14.67 -0.79
CA GLU A 87 5.77 -15.30 0.02
C GLU A 87 5.94 -14.89 1.48
N CYS A 88 4.82 -14.83 2.20
CA CYS A 88 4.81 -14.69 3.65
C CYS A 88 3.76 -15.65 4.25
N LYS A 89 4.11 -16.36 5.32
CA LYS A 89 3.22 -17.34 5.96
C LYS A 89 3.53 -17.53 7.43
N PHE A 90 2.52 -17.95 8.20
CA PHE A 90 2.78 -18.50 9.53
C PHE A 90 3.46 -19.86 9.40
N THR A 91 4.53 -20.08 10.17
CA THR A 91 5.32 -21.31 10.15
C THR A 91 5.10 -22.18 11.37
N ASP A 92 4.36 -21.69 12.36
CA ASP A 92 4.01 -22.39 13.58
C ASP A 92 2.50 -22.63 13.70
N THR A 93 2.12 -23.58 14.54
CA THR A 93 0.71 -23.92 14.80
C THR A 93 0.01 -22.90 15.71
N GLU A 94 0.77 -22.10 16.46
CA GLU A 94 0.26 -21.12 17.41
C GLU A 94 0.12 -19.71 16.81
N THR A 95 0.38 -19.53 15.51
CA THR A 95 0.36 -18.25 14.77
C THR A 95 1.19 -17.14 15.44
N LYS A 96 2.36 -17.51 15.99
CA LYS A 96 3.33 -16.59 16.61
C LYS A 96 4.58 -16.36 15.77
N VAL A 97 4.79 -17.16 14.72
CA VAL A 97 5.98 -17.07 13.87
C VAL A 97 5.53 -16.83 12.44
N TYR A 98 5.68 -15.58 11.99
CA TYR A 98 5.37 -15.17 10.62
C TYR A 98 6.66 -15.01 9.83
N SER A 99 6.83 -15.78 8.76
CA SER A 99 8.06 -15.80 7.96
C SER A 99 7.80 -15.31 6.54
N CYS A 100 8.63 -14.40 6.07
CA CYS A 100 8.62 -13.84 4.72
C CYS A 100 9.90 -14.20 3.99
N THR A 101 9.78 -14.63 2.73
CA THR A 101 10.92 -14.86 1.83
C THR A 101 10.97 -13.73 0.80
N LEU A 102 12.11 -13.05 0.69
CA LEU A 102 12.34 -11.96 -0.27
C LEU A 102 12.47 -12.48 -1.71
N ARG A 103 12.10 -11.63 -2.67
CA ARG A 103 12.38 -11.86 -4.09
C ARG A 103 13.88 -11.77 -4.38
N ASP A 104 14.27 -12.40 -5.48
CA ASP A 104 15.65 -12.35 -5.96
C ASP A 104 15.97 -11.02 -6.64
N GLY A 105 17.24 -10.59 -6.55
CA GLY A 105 17.76 -9.46 -7.30
C GLY A 105 17.29 -8.08 -6.83
N LEU A 106 16.66 -7.98 -5.66
CA LEU A 106 16.27 -6.70 -5.07
C LEU A 106 17.49 -5.83 -4.80
N LYS A 107 17.40 -4.56 -5.20
CA LYS A 107 18.44 -3.54 -5.01
C LYS A 107 17.83 -2.22 -4.62
N PHE A 108 18.56 -1.45 -3.83
CA PHE A 108 18.26 -0.05 -3.58
C PHE A 108 18.66 0.81 -4.77
N SER A 109 18.16 2.05 -4.81
CA SER A 109 18.47 3.01 -5.89
C SER A 109 19.96 3.38 -5.98
N ASN A 110 20.72 3.17 -4.90
CA ASN A 110 22.18 3.35 -4.89
C ASN A 110 22.96 2.13 -5.44
N GLY A 111 22.26 1.05 -5.79
CA GLY A 111 22.84 -0.18 -6.35
C GLY A 111 23.15 -1.29 -5.34
N ASP A 112 23.06 -1.00 -4.04
CA ASP A 112 23.29 -2.00 -2.98
C ASP A 112 22.20 -3.07 -3.00
N ALA A 113 22.57 -4.30 -2.67
CA ALA A 113 21.61 -5.41 -2.57
C ALA A 113 20.71 -5.24 -1.34
N LEU A 114 19.41 -5.45 -1.51
CA LEU A 114 18.45 -5.49 -0.41
C LEU A 114 18.39 -6.91 0.16
N THR A 115 18.57 -7.02 1.47
CA THR A 115 18.57 -8.28 2.21
C THR A 115 17.58 -8.26 3.37
N SER A 116 17.36 -9.43 3.97
CA SER A 116 16.56 -9.61 5.18
C SER A 116 17.04 -8.72 6.34
N LYS A 117 18.33 -8.40 6.40
CA LYS A 117 18.92 -7.53 7.44
C LYS A 117 18.41 -6.10 7.33
N ASP A 118 18.17 -5.62 6.11
CA ASP A 118 17.66 -4.27 5.87
C ASP A 118 16.19 -4.16 6.30
N VAL A 119 15.41 -5.21 6.06
CA VAL A 119 14.05 -5.33 6.58
C VAL A 119 14.07 -5.29 8.11
N LYS A 120 14.91 -6.12 8.74
CA LYS A 120 15.07 -6.11 10.20
C LYS A 120 15.45 -4.72 10.72
N PHE A 121 16.41 -4.06 10.07
CA PHE A 121 16.84 -2.72 10.43
C PHE A 121 15.68 -1.72 10.40
N SER A 122 14.83 -1.74 9.37
CA SER A 122 13.67 -0.85 9.27
C SER A 122 12.70 -1.02 10.44
N PHE A 123 12.35 -2.26 10.79
CA PHE A 123 11.45 -2.54 11.92
C PHE A 123 12.09 -2.17 13.27
N ASP A 124 13.35 -2.54 13.49
CA ASP A 124 14.08 -2.22 14.72
C ASP A 124 14.21 -0.70 14.89
N ARG A 125 14.50 0.02 13.80
CA ARG A 125 14.64 1.48 13.79
C ARG A 125 13.30 2.17 14.07
N MET A 126 12.23 1.75 13.40
CA MET A 126 10.89 2.28 13.64
C MET A 126 10.47 2.11 15.10
N LEU A 127 10.63 0.92 15.67
CA LEU A 127 10.31 0.65 17.08
C LEU A 127 11.21 1.43 18.04
N LYS A 128 12.47 1.67 17.69
CA LYS A 128 13.41 2.45 18.51
C LYS A 128 13.10 3.94 18.49
N ILE A 129 12.76 4.49 17.33
CA ILE A 129 12.37 5.89 17.19
C ILE A 129 11.07 6.13 17.96
N ASN A 130 10.09 5.24 17.79
CA ASN A 130 8.79 5.30 18.46
C ASN A 130 8.15 6.69 18.38
N ASP A 131 8.17 7.27 17.17
CA ASP A 131 7.58 8.58 16.93
C ASP A 131 6.07 8.53 17.19
N ALA A 132 5.52 9.57 17.81
CA ALA A 132 4.09 9.67 18.08
C ALA A 132 3.25 9.70 16.79
N SER A 133 3.83 10.21 15.69
CA SER A 133 3.24 10.24 14.35
C SER A 133 3.64 9.04 13.50
N GLY A 134 4.46 8.13 14.04
CA GLY A 134 4.98 6.97 13.34
C GLY A 134 4.17 5.68 13.51
N PRO A 135 4.46 4.65 12.71
CA PRO A 135 3.71 3.39 12.72
C PRO A 135 4.01 2.46 13.90
N ALA A 136 4.94 2.79 14.80
CA ALA A 136 5.39 1.91 15.88
C ALA A 136 4.25 1.40 16.77
N ILE A 137 3.24 2.23 17.01
CA ILE A 137 2.04 1.89 17.80
C ILE A 137 1.22 0.72 17.20
N MET A 138 1.38 0.44 15.91
CA MET A 138 0.68 -0.64 15.21
C MET A 138 1.33 -2.02 15.39
N PHE A 139 2.51 -2.08 16.01
CA PHE A 139 3.26 -3.32 16.21
C PHE A 139 3.41 -3.72 17.70
N PRO A 140 2.36 -3.65 18.55
CA PRO A 140 2.49 -3.94 19.98
C PRO A 140 2.84 -5.43 20.24
N MET A 141 2.40 -6.29 19.32
CA MET A 141 2.57 -7.74 19.41
C MET A 141 3.92 -8.23 18.87
N LEU A 142 4.67 -7.39 18.15
CA LEU A 142 5.98 -7.76 17.64
C LEU A 142 6.96 -7.92 18.81
N ASP A 143 7.52 -9.12 18.96
CA ASP A 143 8.59 -9.41 19.92
C ASP A 143 9.94 -9.03 19.31
N ARG A 144 10.26 -9.66 18.16
CA ARG A 144 11.53 -9.44 17.46
C ARG A 144 11.48 -9.90 16.01
N VAL A 145 12.39 -9.34 15.23
CA VAL A 145 12.67 -9.75 13.85
C VAL A 145 13.99 -10.50 13.80
N GLU A 146 13.98 -11.68 13.19
CA GLU A 146 15.14 -12.55 12.95
C GLU A 146 15.39 -12.67 11.45
N THR A 147 16.66 -12.89 11.09
CA THR A 147 17.12 -12.99 9.69
C THR A 147 18.00 -14.23 9.55
N PRO A 148 17.42 -15.44 9.49
CA PRO A 148 18.19 -16.69 9.50
C PRO A 148 19.13 -16.81 8.28
N ASP A 149 18.76 -16.18 7.17
CA ASP A 149 19.59 -16.06 5.97
C ASP A 149 19.33 -14.70 5.29
N ALA A 150 19.98 -14.43 4.16
CA ALA A 150 19.91 -13.14 3.45
C ALA A 150 18.53 -12.83 2.82
N LYS A 151 17.65 -13.81 2.65
CA LYS A 151 16.35 -13.67 1.99
C LYS A 151 15.18 -13.95 2.90
N THR A 152 15.40 -14.63 4.02
CA THR A 152 14.33 -14.99 4.96
C THR A 152 14.29 -13.98 6.10
N VAL A 153 13.10 -13.43 6.35
CA VAL A 153 12.79 -12.57 7.49
C VAL A 153 11.75 -13.28 8.33
N THR A 154 12.00 -13.43 9.63
CA THR A 154 11.07 -14.09 10.56
C THR A 154 10.65 -13.13 11.66
N PHE A 155 9.36 -12.84 11.73
CA PHE A 155 8.72 -12.06 12.76
C PHE A 155 8.21 -12.98 13.87
N ARG A 156 8.72 -12.79 15.08
CA ARG A 156 8.21 -13.45 16.27
C ARG A 156 7.25 -12.54 17.00
N LEU A 157 6.11 -13.07 17.38
CA LEU A 157 5.04 -12.35 18.05
C LEU A 157 4.94 -12.79 19.52
N LYS A 158 4.66 -11.83 20.40
CA LYS A 158 4.48 -12.06 21.85
C LYS A 158 3.26 -12.94 22.16
N THR A 159 2.32 -12.99 21.23
CA THR A 159 0.96 -13.51 21.38
C THR A 159 0.51 -14.00 20.01
N PRO A 160 -0.33 -15.05 19.94
CA PRO A 160 -0.94 -15.47 18.70
C PRO A 160 -1.62 -14.29 18.02
N THR A 161 -1.38 -14.11 16.72
CA THR A 161 -2.21 -13.21 15.93
C THR A 161 -3.53 -13.92 15.66
N PRO A 162 -4.69 -13.29 15.91
CA PRO A 162 -5.97 -13.84 15.45
C PRO A 162 -5.86 -14.07 13.94
N PRO A 163 -6.31 -15.23 13.43
CA PRO A 163 -6.18 -15.52 12.01
C PRO A 163 -6.79 -14.37 11.22
N SER A 164 -5.98 -13.71 10.38
CA SER A 164 -6.54 -12.87 9.32
C SER A 164 -7.50 -13.75 8.53
N PRO A 165 -8.70 -13.29 8.15
CA PRO A 165 -9.64 -14.10 7.38
C PRO A 165 -9.11 -14.32 5.95
N ALA A 166 -8.07 -15.13 5.83
CA ALA A 166 -7.59 -15.66 4.56
C ALA A 166 -8.36 -16.95 4.30
N ARG A 167 -9.14 -16.92 3.20
CA ARG A 167 -9.87 -18.06 2.66
C ARG A 167 -8.92 -19.00 1.92
#